data_AF-A0A2D5QRI1-F1
#
_entry.id   AF-A0A2D5QRI1-F1
#
_cell.length_a   1.000
_cell.length_b   1.000
_cell.length_c   1.000
_cell.angle_alpha   90.00
_cell.angle_beta   90.00
_cell.angle_gamma   90.00
#
_symmetry.space_group_name_H-M   'P 1'
#
loop_
_entity.id
_entity.type
_entity.pdbx_description
1 polymer ?
#
loop_
_entity_poly.entity_id
_entity_poly.type
_entity_poly.pdbx_seq_one_letter_code
_entity_poly.pdbx_strand_id
1 'polypeptide(L)'
;MSFRERIRIGDELISHQEVVDGVKVIFGLAKQSNLSLSFFEATWALAAWCFHQRQVDWVIWEVGLGGRLDATNTCEPILSAITSISLDHTHILGHSLTEIATEKSPIYREHGIALTACKNEALEALLSVSVVKPLSIEDSIQNLEDYYQDWLNVNDSKTLALSLTGSLMMSQHGRRNLALALRCAKELAWLNEQDINHPNINDLISLKWPGRLEFQEGIWLDCAHNPDSAHYLSEWLKQQQAPRHLILGMSADKDISEFLFILAQHCEKITFVSPRYPRCTSAESLADIFELKVSPTLISKLGAAYLPSIFIEPNLSQALCDRDLSALNLVSGSCFLVGEARSLLLGLDFPELALSTSAR
;
A
#
# COMPACT_ATOMS: atom_id res chain seq x y z
N MET A 1 -4.48 -9.94 10.38
CA MET A 1 -3.15 -9.64 9.81
C MET A 1 -2.10 -10.31 10.68
N SER A 2 -1.31 -11.21 10.09
CA SER A 2 -0.21 -11.89 10.78
C SER A 2 1.04 -11.01 10.78
N PHE A 3 1.76 -10.94 11.90
CA PHE A 3 3.08 -10.26 11.95
C PHE A 3 4.05 -10.81 10.90
N ARG A 4 3.94 -12.12 10.60
CA ARG A 4 4.83 -12.84 9.67
C ARG A 4 4.73 -12.33 8.23
N GLU A 5 3.66 -11.63 7.86
CA GLU A 5 3.50 -11.00 6.53
C GLU A 5 4.63 -10.00 6.22
N ARG A 6 5.31 -9.47 7.25
CA ARG A 6 6.42 -8.51 7.13
C ARG A 6 7.73 -9.13 6.64
N ILE A 7 7.86 -10.47 6.69
CA ILE A 7 9.10 -11.16 6.35
C ILE A 7 8.76 -12.39 5.49
N ARG A 8 9.12 -12.32 4.21
CA ARG A 8 8.90 -13.38 3.22
C ARG A 8 10.22 -13.82 2.60
N ILE A 9 10.34 -15.11 2.34
CA ILE A 9 11.50 -15.71 1.66
C ILE A 9 10.95 -16.58 0.53
N GLY A 10 11.16 -16.15 -0.72
CA GLY A 10 10.35 -16.63 -1.83
C GLY A 10 8.87 -16.32 -1.60
N ASP A 11 8.00 -17.32 -1.80
CA ASP A 11 6.56 -17.16 -1.60
C ASP A 11 6.09 -17.41 -0.16
N GLU A 12 6.96 -17.87 0.73
CA GLU A 12 6.59 -18.32 2.08
C GLU A 12 6.79 -17.22 3.14
N LEU A 13 5.87 -17.19 4.12
CA LEU A 13 6.06 -16.41 5.35
C LEU A 13 7.03 -17.17 6.28
N ILE A 14 7.94 -16.46 6.95
CA ILE A 14 8.77 -17.07 8.01
C ILE A 14 7.90 -17.82 9.02
N SER A 15 8.35 -18.93 9.58
CA SER A 15 7.61 -19.72 10.56
C SER A 15 7.46 -19.02 11.91
N HIS A 16 6.51 -19.46 12.74
CA HIS A 16 6.40 -19.00 14.13
C HIS A 16 7.67 -19.31 14.93
N GLN A 17 8.33 -20.43 14.63
CA GLN A 17 9.58 -20.81 15.29
C GLN A 17 10.72 -19.86 14.93
N GLU A 18 10.85 -19.49 13.64
CA GLU A 18 11.82 -18.48 13.19
C GLU A 18 11.59 -17.13 13.90
N VAL A 19 10.35 -16.71 14.11
CA VAL A 19 10.04 -15.50 14.90
C VAL A 19 10.55 -15.64 16.35
N VAL A 20 10.20 -16.75 17.02
CA VAL A 20 10.57 -16.97 18.42
C VAL A 20 12.10 -17.01 18.59
N ASP A 21 12.79 -17.74 17.72
CA ASP A 21 14.24 -17.93 17.83
C ASP A 21 14.99 -16.66 17.46
N GLY A 22 14.59 -15.99 16.37
CA GLY A 22 15.18 -14.72 15.98
C GLY A 22 14.98 -13.64 17.05
N VAL A 23 13.78 -13.50 17.63
CA VAL A 23 13.52 -12.54 18.71
C VAL A 23 14.42 -12.82 19.93
N LYS A 24 14.61 -14.08 20.33
CA LYS A 24 15.54 -14.42 21.43
C LYS A 24 16.96 -13.96 21.13
N VAL A 25 17.44 -14.17 19.90
CA VAL A 25 18.78 -13.74 19.47
C VAL A 25 18.88 -12.21 19.50
N ILE A 26 17.95 -11.50 18.86
CA ILE A 26 17.98 -10.04 18.74
C ILE A 26 17.92 -9.36 20.11
N PHE A 27 17.01 -9.78 20.99
CA PHE A 27 16.92 -9.19 22.33
C PHE A 27 18.10 -9.59 23.23
N GLY A 28 18.70 -10.77 23.01
CA GLY A 28 19.94 -11.16 23.67
C GLY A 28 21.09 -10.21 23.33
N LEU A 29 21.28 -9.92 22.04
CA LEU A 29 22.29 -8.98 21.55
C LEU A 29 22.02 -7.55 22.03
N ALA A 30 20.78 -7.07 21.90
CA ALA A 30 20.40 -5.73 22.34
C ALA A 30 20.70 -5.52 23.83
N LYS A 31 20.42 -6.52 24.68
CA LYS A 31 20.73 -6.48 26.11
C LYS A 31 22.24 -6.43 26.38
N GLN A 32 23.04 -7.20 25.65
CA GLN A 32 24.50 -7.19 25.78
C GLN A 32 25.11 -5.85 25.37
N SER A 33 24.54 -5.20 24.36
CA SER A 33 24.96 -3.90 23.85
C SER A 33 24.30 -2.71 24.57
N ASN A 34 23.47 -2.95 25.58
CA ASN A 34 22.68 -1.93 26.29
C ASN A 34 21.86 -1.02 25.35
N LEU A 35 21.25 -1.63 24.33
CA LEU A 35 20.39 -0.97 23.35
C LEU A 35 18.92 -1.24 23.65
N SER A 36 18.10 -0.20 23.50
CA SER A 36 16.64 -0.32 23.45
C SER A 36 16.22 -0.23 21.99
N LEU A 37 15.50 -1.24 21.50
CA LEU A 37 15.00 -1.28 20.12
C LEU A 37 13.53 -0.85 20.09
N SER A 38 13.18 -0.01 19.13
CA SER A 38 11.80 0.19 18.73
C SER A 38 11.22 -1.09 18.12
N PHE A 39 9.89 -1.15 18.01
CA PHE A 39 9.21 -2.27 17.35
C PHE A 39 9.71 -2.49 15.91
N PHE A 40 9.94 -1.39 15.17
CA PHE A 40 10.38 -1.47 13.78
C PHE A 40 11.83 -1.93 13.67
N GLU A 41 12.75 -1.41 14.50
CA GLU A 41 14.16 -1.85 14.52
C GLU A 41 14.27 -3.32 14.89
N ALA A 42 13.50 -3.79 15.88
CA ALA A 42 13.47 -5.21 16.24
C ALA A 42 12.93 -6.09 15.10
N THR A 43 11.92 -5.61 14.38
CA THR A 43 11.35 -6.32 13.21
C THR A 43 12.34 -6.38 12.05
N TRP A 44 13.01 -5.27 11.75
CA TRP A 44 14.05 -5.23 10.72
C TRP A 44 15.22 -6.16 11.07
N ALA A 45 15.69 -6.13 12.32
CA ALA A 45 16.77 -7.00 12.77
C ALA A 45 16.38 -8.48 12.70
N LEU A 46 15.13 -8.83 13.02
CA LEU A 46 14.59 -10.17 12.83
C LEU A 46 14.59 -10.58 11.35
N ALA A 47 14.16 -9.69 10.45
CA ALA A 47 14.17 -9.96 9.01
C ALA A 47 15.59 -10.22 8.50
N ALA A 48 16.55 -9.36 8.88
CA ALA A 48 17.96 -9.52 8.53
C ALA A 48 18.53 -10.84 9.06
N TRP A 49 18.18 -11.22 10.29
CA TRP A 49 18.56 -12.52 10.86
C TRP A 49 17.98 -13.68 10.03
N CYS A 50 16.68 -13.67 9.69
CA CYS A 50 16.04 -14.71 8.88
C CYS A 50 16.68 -14.84 7.49
N PHE A 51 16.94 -13.72 6.81
CA PHE A 51 17.58 -13.70 5.50
C PHE A 51 18.99 -14.26 5.53
N HIS A 52 19.75 -13.94 6.59
CA HIS A 52 21.07 -14.51 6.81
C HIS A 52 21.01 -16.02 7.05
N GLN A 53 20.10 -16.51 7.91
CA GLN A 53 19.95 -17.95 8.18
C GLN A 53 19.60 -18.75 6.91
N ARG A 54 18.83 -18.14 6.00
CA ARG A 54 18.40 -18.78 4.75
C ARG A 54 19.37 -18.55 3.59
N GLN A 55 20.45 -17.79 3.78
CA GLN A 55 21.45 -17.50 2.77
C GLN A 55 20.84 -17.01 1.44
N VAL A 56 19.89 -16.06 1.52
CA VAL A 56 19.20 -15.55 0.34
C VAL A 56 20.16 -14.78 -0.58
N ASP A 57 19.95 -14.88 -1.90
CA ASP A 57 20.76 -14.18 -2.89
C ASP A 57 20.44 -12.69 -2.97
N TRP A 58 19.15 -12.36 -2.80
CA TRP A 58 18.61 -11.02 -2.93
C TRP A 58 17.71 -10.67 -1.74
N VAL A 59 17.80 -9.40 -1.30
CA VAL A 59 16.91 -8.84 -0.30
C VAL A 59 16.27 -7.57 -0.84
N ILE A 60 14.94 -7.52 -0.76
CA ILE A 60 14.15 -6.32 -1.07
C ILE A 60 13.68 -5.72 0.25
N TRP A 61 14.11 -4.49 0.53
CA TRP A 61 13.69 -3.76 1.72
C TRP A 61 12.61 -2.73 1.37
N GLU A 62 11.43 -2.88 1.97
CA GLU A 62 10.44 -1.80 2.02
C GLU A 62 10.79 -0.89 3.20
N VAL A 63 11.03 0.39 2.90
CA VAL A 63 11.26 1.42 3.92
C VAL A 63 10.00 1.58 4.77
N GLY A 64 10.14 1.55 6.10
CA GLY A 64 9.01 1.66 7.02
C GLY A 64 8.39 3.06 7.03
N LEU A 65 9.22 4.09 7.27
CA LEU A 65 8.78 5.48 7.28
C LEU A 65 9.90 6.45 6.87
N GLY A 66 9.59 7.36 5.95
CA GLY A 66 10.57 8.32 5.44
C GLY A 66 11.65 7.60 4.62
N GLY A 67 12.84 7.46 5.19
CA GLY A 67 14.00 6.81 4.58
C GLY A 67 15.29 7.13 5.31
N ARG A 68 15.57 8.41 5.53
CA ARG A 68 16.82 8.92 6.12
C ARG A 68 17.20 8.26 7.43
N LEU A 69 16.23 8.12 8.33
CA LEU A 69 16.40 7.54 9.67
C LEU A 69 15.72 6.17 9.82
N ASP A 70 15.32 5.56 8.69
CA ASP A 70 14.70 4.24 8.73
C ASP A 70 15.75 3.15 8.98
N ALA A 71 15.39 2.11 9.73
CA ALA A 71 16.30 1.00 10.04
C ALA A 71 16.85 0.32 8.77
N THR A 72 16.06 0.26 7.68
CA THR A 72 16.51 -0.31 6.41
C THR A 72 17.62 0.52 5.76
N ASN A 73 17.74 1.80 6.10
CA ASN A 73 18.76 2.69 5.54
C ASN A 73 20.16 2.48 6.15
N THR A 74 20.29 1.55 7.11
CA THR A 74 21.59 1.04 7.57
C THR A 74 22.23 0.08 6.56
N CYS A 75 21.47 -0.41 5.59
CA CYS A 75 21.97 -1.22 4.48
C CYS A 75 22.62 -0.35 3.40
N GLU A 76 23.45 -1.01 2.57
CA GLU A 76 24.04 -0.44 1.35
C GLU A 76 23.41 -1.07 0.11
N PRO A 77 22.27 -0.54 -0.37
CA PRO A 77 21.58 -1.09 -1.53
C PRO A 77 22.32 -0.79 -2.84
N ILE A 78 22.34 -1.78 -3.74
CA ILE A 78 22.83 -1.58 -5.12
C ILE A 78 21.78 -0.92 -6.04
N LEU A 79 20.51 -0.94 -5.63
CA LEU A 79 19.41 -0.22 -6.29
C LEU A 79 18.42 0.27 -5.24
N SER A 80 18.02 1.53 -5.36
CA SER A 80 16.99 2.17 -4.54
C SER A 80 15.95 2.83 -5.42
N ALA A 81 14.69 2.77 -5.00
CA ALA A 81 13.58 3.35 -5.76
C ALA A 81 12.59 4.11 -4.86
N ILE A 82 12.14 5.28 -5.31
CA ILE A 82 11.02 6.01 -4.69
C ILE A 82 9.79 5.89 -5.60
N THR A 83 8.76 5.21 -5.11
CA THR A 83 7.49 4.96 -5.80
C THR A 83 6.64 6.23 -5.95
N SER A 84 6.48 6.98 -4.86
CA SER A 84 5.72 8.23 -4.83
C SER A 84 6.14 9.12 -3.67
N ILE A 85 5.75 10.41 -3.77
CA ILE A 85 5.82 11.38 -2.69
C ILE A 85 4.46 12.07 -2.64
N SER A 86 3.77 11.94 -1.52
CA SER A 86 2.48 12.55 -1.25
C SER A 86 2.39 12.93 0.22
N LEU A 87 1.43 13.79 0.57
CA LEU A 87 1.20 14.26 1.93
C LEU A 87 0.61 13.13 2.79
N ASP A 88 1.49 12.27 3.31
CA ASP A 88 1.16 11.26 4.31
C ASP A 88 2.15 11.35 5.48
N HIS A 89 1.69 10.99 6.67
CA HIS A 89 2.48 11.09 7.90
C HIS A 89 3.08 12.48 8.13
N THR A 90 2.32 13.54 7.82
CA THR A 90 2.82 14.92 7.81
C THR A 90 3.31 15.41 9.18
N HIS A 91 2.83 14.82 10.26
CA HIS A 91 3.29 15.07 11.63
C HIS A 91 4.71 14.55 11.92
N ILE A 92 5.25 13.65 11.07
CA ILE A 92 6.60 13.09 11.20
C ILE A 92 7.50 13.53 10.04
N LEU A 93 6.99 13.46 8.81
CA LEU A 93 7.80 13.67 7.59
C LEU A 93 7.83 15.11 7.09
N GLY A 94 6.94 15.97 7.60
CA GLY A 94 6.79 17.36 7.17
C GLY A 94 5.48 17.63 6.44
N HIS A 95 5.21 18.91 6.21
CA HIS A 95 3.93 19.41 5.70
C HIS A 95 3.99 19.76 4.20
N SER A 96 5.12 19.52 3.54
CA SER A 96 5.33 19.79 2.11
C SER A 96 5.97 18.59 1.40
N LEU A 97 5.75 18.51 0.08
CA LEU A 97 6.38 17.48 -0.75
C LEU A 97 7.91 17.54 -0.66
N THR A 98 8.50 18.74 -0.54
CA THR A 98 9.95 18.94 -0.42
C THR A 98 10.51 18.43 0.90
N GLU A 99 9.82 18.65 2.02
CA GLU A 99 10.23 18.09 3.32
C GLU A 99 10.17 16.55 3.30
N ILE A 100 9.06 16.00 2.80
CA ILE A 100 8.90 14.54 2.67
C ILE A 100 9.96 13.95 1.73
N ALA A 101 10.27 14.65 0.63
CA ALA A 101 11.34 14.26 -0.28
C ALA A 101 12.70 14.26 0.41
N THR A 102 12.98 15.22 1.29
CA THR A 102 14.23 15.32 2.06
C THR A 102 14.41 14.14 3.00
N GLU A 103 13.32 13.64 3.58
CA GLU A 103 13.36 12.43 4.40
C GLU A 103 13.49 11.15 3.56
N LYS A 104 12.98 11.11 2.33
CA LYS A 104 12.98 9.91 1.47
C LYS A 104 14.25 9.76 0.64
N SER A 105 14.77 10.83 0.03
CA SER A 105 15.89 10.79 -0.91
C SER A 105 17.20 10.19 -0.38
N PRO A 106 17.52 10.22 0.94
CA PRO A 106 18.76 9.66 1.44
C PRO A 106 18.87 8.13 1.36
N ILE A 107 17.87 7.42 0.85
CA ILE A 107 18.00 5.98 0.52
C ILE A 107 18.80 5.75 -0.77
N TYR A 108 18.98 6.77 -1.60
CA TYR A 108 19.80 6.67 -2.80
C TYR A 108 21.29 6.64 -2.42
N ARG A 109 22.05 5.84 -3.16
CA ARG A 109 23.51 5.69 -3.00
C ARG A 109 24.21 6.14 -4.27
N GLU A 110 25.36 6.80 -4.14
CA GLU A 110 26.12 7.32 -5.28
C GLU A 110 26.57 6.21 -6.23
N HIS A 111 26.88 5.03 -5.68
CA HIS A 111 27.27 3.85 -6.46
C HIS A 111 26.11 2.92 -6.79
N GLY A 112 24.89 3.26 -6.36
CA GLY A 112 23.69 2.47 -6.60
C GLY A 112 22.83 3.06 -7.72
N ILE A 113 21.96 2.24 -8.28
CA ILE A 113 20.96 2.68 -9.25
C ILE A 113 19.84 3.40 -8.50
N ALA A 114 19.53 4.63 -8.90
CA ALA A 114 18.46 5.44 -8.31
C ALA A 114 17.32 5.58 -9.31
N LEU A 115 16.13 5.06 -8.97
CA LEU A 115 14.93 5.12 -9.82
C LEU A 115 13.79 5.85 -9.11
N THR A 116 12.92 6.51 -9.87
CA THR A 116 11.70 7.07 -9.29
C THR A 116 10.50 7.00 -10.22
N ALA A 117 9.34 6.71 -9.64
CA ALA A 117 8.04 6.84 -10.30
C ALA A 117 7.27 8.10 -9.85
N CYS A 118 7.95 9.07 -9.21
CA CYS A 118 7.39 10.40 -8.96
C CYS A 118 7.11 11.16 -10.27
N LYS A 119 6.08 12.02 -10.25
CA LYS A 119 5.70 12.89 -11.37
C LYS A 119 5.40 14.32 -10.89
N ASN A 120 5.37 15.27 -11.82
CA ASN A 120 4.96 16.66 -11.58
C ASN A 120 5.67 17.27 -10.34
N GLU A 121 4.93 17.98 -9.49
CA GLU A 121 5.43 18.63 -8.27
C GLU A 121 6.19 17.66 -7.33
N ALA A 122 5.78 16.39 -7.25
CA ALA A 122 6.48 15.40 -6.45
C ALA A 122 7.87 15.05 -7.03
N LEU A 123 7.99 14.99 -8.36
CA LEU A 123 9.28 14.80 -9.03
C LEU A 123 10.16 16.04 -8.86
N GLU A 124 9.59 17.24 -9.04
CA GLU A 124 10.31 18.50 -8.83
C GLU A 124 10.84 18.62 -7.40
N ALA A 125 9.99 18.33 -6.40
CA ALA A 125 10.37 18.30 -5.00
C ALA A 125 11.53 17.33 -4.75
N LEU A 126 11.44 16.10 -5.28
CA LEU A 126 12.50 15.10 -5.17
C LEU A 126 13.81 15.55 -5.81
N LEU A 127 13.75 16.05 -7.04
CA LEU A 127 14.93 16.52 -7.76
C LEU A 127 15.56 17.76 -7.11
N SER A 128 14.78 18.57 -6.41
CA SER A 128 15.30 19.77 -5.73
C SER A 128 16.18 19.45 -4.50
N VAL A 129 15.95 18.32 -3.83
CA VAL A 129 16.65 17.95 -2.59
C VAL A 129 17.57 16.74 -2.72
N SER A 130 17.34 15.88 -3.71
CA SER A 130 18.11 14.65 -3.86
C SER A 130 19.54 14.94 -4.36
N VAL A 131 20.53 14.45 -3.60
CA VAL A 131 21.95 14.51 -3.94
C VAL A 131 22.24 13.62 -5.16
N VAL A 132 21.82 12.36 -5.11
CA VAL A 132 21.85 11.45 -6.26
C VAL A 132 20.61 11.73 -7.10
N LYS A 133 20.78 12.03 -8.39
CA LYS A 133 19.64 12.28 -9.27
C LYS A 133 19.03 10.95 -9.72
N PRO A 134 17.81 10.61 -9.27
CA PRO A 134 17.16 9.40 -9.74
C PRO A 134 16.75 9.56 -11.19
N LEU A 135 16.79 8.45 -11.93
CA LEU A 135 16.18 8.37 -13.24
C LEU A 135 14.66 8.24 -13.07
N SER A 136 13.92 9.18 -13.66
CA SER A 136 12.47 9.07 -13.75
C SER A 136 12.08 7.99 -14.76
N ILE A 137 11.08 7.20 -14.41
CA ILE A 137 10.53 6.15 -15.28
C ILE A 137 9.26 6.58 -16.02
N GLU A 138 8.92 7.88 -16.05
CA GLU A 138 7.68 8.36 -16.68
C GLU A 138 7.57 7.90 -18.14
N ASP A 139 8.66 7.96 -18.90
CA ASP A 139 8.72 7.48 -20.29
C ASP A 139 8.46 5.97 -20.38
N SER A 140 8.96 5.19 -19.40
CA SER A 140 8.72 3.74 -19.33
C SER A 140 7.28 3.41 -18.93
N ILE A 141 6.60 4.29 -18.21
CA ILE A 141 5.18 4.14 -17.85
C ILE A 141 4.27 4.39 -19.07
N GLN A 142 4.59 5.42 -19.86
CA GLN A 142 3.82 5.76 -21.06
C GLN A 142 3.94 4.68 -22.14
N ASN A 143 5.14 4.12 -22.28
CA ASN A 143 5.44 3.05 -23.22
C ASN A 143 5.49 1.68 -22.55
N LEU A 144 4.71 1.46 -21.48
CA LEU A 144 4.77 0.22 -20.71
C LEU A 144 4.41 -1.00 -21.58
N GLU A 145 3.47 -0.82 -22.51
CA GLU A 145 3.09 -1.82 -23.51
C GLU A 145 4.26 -2.16 -24.45
N ASP A 146 4.93 -1.16 -25.02
CA ASP A 146 6.11 -1.36 -25.86
C ASP A 146 7.25 -2.00 -25.06
N TYR A 147 7.46 -1.55 -23.82
CA TYR A 147 8.43 -2.11 -22.91
C TYR A 147 8.15 -3.59 -22.60
N TYR A 148 6.87 -3.96 -22.45
CA TYR A 148 6.46 -5.35 -22.31
C TYR A 148 6.70 -6.16 -23.58
N GLN A 149 6.39 -5.61 -24.75
CA GLN A 149 6.65 -6.29 -26.04
C GLN A 149 8.13 -6.53 -26.24
N ASP A 150 8.96 -5.51 -26.02
CA ASP A 150 10.42 -5.57 -26.15
C ASP A 150 11.06 -6.52 -25.14
N TRP A 151 10.61 -6.47 -23.88
CA TRP A 151 11.25 -7.24 -22.81
C TRP A 151 10.72 -8.67 -22.66
N LEU A 152 9.44 -8.93 -22.96
CA LEU A 152 8.87 -10.28 -22.91
C LEU A 152 8.93 -10.99 -24.26
N ASN A 153 9.38 -10.31 -25.33
CA ASN A 153 9.41 -10.83 -26.69
C ASN A 153 8.02 -11.33 -27.16
N VAL A 154 6.95 -10.66 -26.70
CA VAL A 154 5.55 -11.02 -26.99
C VAL A 154 5.06 -10.17 -28.17
N ASN A 155 4.96 -10.79 -29.35
CA ASN A 155 4.39 -10.15 -30.56
C ASN A 155 2.86 -10.19 -30.63
N ASP A 156 2.18 -10.70 -29.59
CA ASP A 156 0.71 -10.81 -29.56
C ASP A 156 0.07 -9.76 -28.65
N SER A 157 -0.52 -8.73 -29.29
CA SER A 157 -1.23 -7.63 -28.63
C SER A 157 -2.41 -8.09 -27.78
N LYS A 158 -3.02 -9.25 -28.08
CA LYS A 158 -4.13 -9.81 -27.30
C LYS A 158 -3.66 -10.37 -25.96
N THR A 159 -2.50 -11.02 -25.95
CA THR A 159 -1.84 -11.54 -24.74
C THR A 159 -1.34 -10.40 -23.85
N LEU A 160 -0.87 -9.30 -24.44
CA LEU A 160 -0.54 -8.06 -23.71
C LEU A 160 -1.78 -7.35 -23.14
N ALA A 161 -2.88 -7.28 -23.87
CA ALA A 161 -4.13 -6.69 -23.36
C ALA A 161 -4.71 -7.49 -22.18
N LEU A 162 -4.65 -8.82 -22.26
CA LEU A 162 -5.00 -9.72 -21.15
C LEU A 162 -4.00 -9.62 -19.99
N SER A 163 -2.74 -9.29 -20.27
CA SER A 163 -1.78 -9.08 -19.19
C SER A 163 -2.14 -7.91 -18.29
N LEU A 164 -2.74 -6.88 -18.87
CA LEU A 164 -3.14 -5.66 -18.17
C LEU A 164 -4.40 -5.80 -17.29
N THR A 165 -4.97 -7.00 -17.14
CA THR A 165 -6.18 -7.23 -16.32
C THR A 165 -5.92 -7.79 -14.91
N GLY A 166 -4.66 -8.02 -14.53
CA GLY A 166 -4.32 -8.45 -13.15
C GLY A 166 -4.73 -7.41 -12.10
N SER A 167 -4.96 -7.81 -10.85
CA SER A 167 -5.52 -6.90 -9.83
C SER A 167 -4.65 -5.67 -9.58
N LEU A 168 -3.32 -5.85 -9.65
CA LEU A 168 -2.34 -4.77 -9.58
C LEU A 168 -2.34 -3.83 -10.80
N MET A 169 -2.96 -4.19 -11.92
CA MET A 169 -3.01 -3.36 -13.12
C MET A 169 -4.36 -2.65 -13.31
N MET A 170 -5.35 -2.94 -12.45
CA MET A 170 -6.66 -2.30 -12.51
C MET A 170 -6.64 -0.81 -12.13
N SER A 171 -5.59 -0.33 -11.45
CA SER A 171 -5.40 1.09 -11.18
C SER A 171 -4.21 1.65 -11.94
N GLN A 172 -4.28 2.94 -12.33
CA GLN A 172 -3.13 3.65 -12.90
C GLN A 172 -1.90 3.56 -11.98
N HIS A 173 -2.13 3.58 -10.68
CA HIS A 173 -1.11 3.46 -9.67
C HIS A 173 -0.38 2.12 -9.68
N GLY A 174 -1.14 1.03 -9.70
CA GLY A 174 -0.53 -0.28 -9.70
C GLY A 174 0.22 -0.57 -11.01
N ARG A 175 -0.25 -0.01 -12.15
CA ARG A 175 0.53 0.02 -13.40
C ARG A 175 1.88 0.75 -13.25
N ARG A 176 1.92 1.89 -12.55
CA ARG A 176 3.17 2.62 -12.28
C ARG A 176 4.11 1.85 -11.36
N ASN A 177 3.58 1.24 -10.30
CA ASN A 177 4.39 0.41 -9.39
C ASN A 177 4.98 -0.79 -10.12
N LEU A 178 4.19 -1.42 -11.01
CA LEU A 178 4.66 -2.51 -11.84
C LEU A 178 5.75 -2.05 -12.82
N ALA A 179 5.54 -0.93 -13.53
CA ALA A 179 6.55 -0.35 -14.40
C ALA A 179 7.88 -0.09 -13.67
N LEU A 180 7.80 0.42 -12.43
CA LEU A 180 8.98 0.62 -11.58
C LEU A 180 9.64 -0.68 -11.19
N ALA A 181 8.88 -1.68 -10.74
CA ALA A 181 9.42 -2.98 -10.39
C ALA A 181 10.13 -3.65 -11.58
N LEU A 182 9.53 -3.58 -12.77
CA LEU A 182 10.13 -4.12 -13.99
C LEU A 182 11.38 -3.34 -14.43
N ARG A 183 11.37 -2.02 -14.22
CA ARG A 183 12.56 -1.21 -14.47
C ARG A 183 13.68 -1.61 -13.51
N CYS A 184 13.38 -1.75 -12.22
CA CYS A 184 14.35 -2.24 -11.23
C CYS A 184 14.93 -3.60 -11.64
N ALA A 185 14.08 -4.55 -12.04
CA ALA A 185 14.51 -5.88 -12.46
C ALA A 185 15.45 -5.82 -13.68
N LYS A 186 15.13 -5.00 -14.69
CA LYS A 186 15.98 -4.82 -15.88
C LYS A 186 17.36 -4.26 -15.53
N GLU A 187 17.39 -3.23 -14.68
CA GLU A 187 18.65 -2.61 -14.25
C GLU A 187 19.51 -3.60 -13.43
N LEU A 188 18.90 -4.43 -12.58
CA LEU A 188 19.61 -5.47 -11.82
C LEU A 188 20.11 -6.62 -12.70
N ALA A 189 19.35 -7.04 -13.71
CA ALA A 189 19.78 -8.07 -14.66
C ALA A 189 21.05 -7.64 -15.39
N TRP A 190 21.12 -6.37 -15.78
CA TRP A 190 22.28 -5.81 -16.44
C TRP A 190 23.52 -5.77 -15.55
N LEU A 191 23.36 -5.47 -14.25
CA LEU A 191 24.47 -5.38 -13.30
C LEU A 191 25.11 -6.73 -12.96
N ASN A 192 24.32 -7.81 -12.87
CA ASN A 192 24.81 -9.09 -12.36
C ASN A 192 25.35 -10.04 -13.45
N GLU A 193 25.37 -9.63 -14.72
CA GLU A 193 25.62 -10.53 -15.88
C GLU A 193 24.78 -11.82 -15.83
N GLN A 194 23.68 -11.80 -15.07
CA GLN A 194 22.76 -12.91 -14.94
C GLN A 194 21.56 -12.63 -15.81
N ASP A 195 21.14 -13.66 -16.55
CA ASP A 195 19.78 -13.73 -17.05
C ASP A 195 18.85 -13.81 -15.84
N ILE A 196 18.39 -12.67 -15.32
CA ILE A 196 17.12 -12.65 -14.59
C ILE A 196 16.11 -13.13 -15.63
N ASN A 197 15.68 -14.39 -15.48
CA ASN A 197 14.65 -14.98 -16.34
C ASN A 197 13.54 -13.94 -16.50
N HIS A 198 13.26 -13.57 -17.75
CA HIS A 198 12.16 -12.67 -18.05
C HIS A 198 10.90 -13.22 -17.34
N PRO A 199 10.24 -12.43 -16.47
CA PRO A 199 9.09 -12.91 -15.74
C PRO A 199 8.05 -13.34 -16.76
N ASN A 200 7.46 -14.52 -16.55
CA ASN A 200 6.41 -14.97 -17.44
C ASN A 200 5.24 -14.00 -17.34
N ILE A 201 4.64 -13.64 -18.48
CA ILE A 201 3.47 -12.76 -18.51
C ILE A 201 2.32 -13.31 -17.64
N ASN A 202 2.20 -14.64 -17.55
CA ASN A 202 1.23 -15.30 -16.68
C ASN A 202 1.52 -15.06 -15.20
N ASP A 203 2.80 -15.00 -14.80
CA ASP A 203 3.18 -14.71 -13.43
C ASP A 203 2.75 -13.28 -13.08
N LEU A 204 3.02 -12.32 -13.98
CA LEU A 204 2.63 -10.92 -13.80
C LEU A 204 1.10 -10.74 -13.73
N ILE A 205 0.34 -11.48 -14.54
CA ILE A 205 -1.14 -11.51 -14.48
C ILE A 205 -1.62 -12.04 -13.14
N SER A 206 -0.96 -13.08 -12.65
CA SER A 206 -1.34 -13.78 -11.43
C SER A 206 -0.92 -13.04 -10.15
N LEU A 207 -0.09 -11.99 -10.25
CA LEU A 207 0.36 -11.22 -9.10
C LEU A 207 -0.83 -10.61 -8.36
N LYS A 208 -0.94 -10.99 -7.09
CA LYS A 208 -1.93 -10.47 -6.16
C LYS A 208 -1.22 -9.82 -5.00
N TRP A 209 -1.67 -8.63 -4.63
CA TRP A 209 -1.28 -8.01 -3.38
C TRP A 209 -2.49 -7.94 -2.46
N PRO A 210 -2.47 -8.64 -1.31
CA PRO A 210 -3.55 -8.62 -0.34
C PRO A 210 -4.00 -7.20 0.02
N GLY A 211 -5.31 -6.94 -0.09
CA GLY A 211 -5.89 -5.63 0.19
C GLY A 211 -5.51 -4.51 -0.79
N ARG A 212 -5.13 -4.81 -2.03
CA ARG A 212 -4.97 -3.80 -3.11
C ARG A 212 -5.85 -4.20 -4.29
N LEU A 213 -7.04 -3.61 -4.34
CA LEU A 213 -8.15 -4.05 -5.19
C LEU A 213 -8.26 -5.58 -5.27
N GLU A 214 -8.19 -6.25 -4.11
CA GLU A 214 -8.31 -7.71 -4.00
C GLU A 214 -9.80 -8.07 -4.06
N PHE A 215 -10.17 -9.00 -4.94
CA PHE A 215 -11.54 -9.52 -5.03
C PHE A 215 -11.67 -10.84 -4.29
N GLN A 216 -12.59 -10.90 -3.32
CA GLN A 216 -12.84 -12.08 -2.52
C GLN A 216 -14.35 -12.21 -2.24
N GLU A 217 -14.94 -13.35 -2.59
CA GLU A 217 -16.36 -13.69 -2.33
C GLU A 217 -17.38 -12.59 -2.69
N GLY A 218 -17.19 -11.92 -3.84
CA GLY A 218 -18.09 -10.86 -4.29
C GLY A 218 -17.83 -9.48 -3.69
N ILE A 219 -16.72 -9.33 -2.97
CA ILE A 219 -16.35 -8.09 -2.27
C ILE A 219 -14.94 -7.67 -2.71
N TRP A 220 -14.79 -6.39 -3.01
CA TRP A 220 -13.50 -5.76 -3.26
C TRP A 220 -12.89 -5.22 -1.97
N LEU A 221 -11.58 -5.38 -1.83
CA LEU A 221 -10.82 -4.99 -0.65
C LEU A 221 -9.66 -4.07 -1.07
N ASP A 222 -9.62 -2.84 -0.53
CA ASP A 222 -8.52 -1.92 -0.79
C ASP A 222 -8.08 -1.10 0.44
N CYS A 223 -6.79 -1.17 0.74
CA CYS A 223 -6.14 -0.51 1.87
C CYS A 223 -5.87 0.99 1.68
N ALA A 224 -6.51 1.67 0.72
CA ALA A 224 -6.50 3.14 0.60
C ALA A 224 -6.96 3.78 1.92
N HIS A 225 -6.26 4.83 2.35
CA HIS A 225 -6.48 5.46 3.66
C HIS A 225 -6.01 6.93 3.74
N ASN A 226 -5.68 7.54 2.60
CA ASN A 226 -5.29 8.96 2.49
C ASN A 226 -5.86 9.55 1.18
N PRO A 227 -5.93 10.89 1.03
CA PRO A 227 -6.53 11.51 -0.15
C PRO A 227 -5.92 11.07 -1.49
N ASP A 228 -4.59 10.92 -1.54
CA ASP A 228 -3.88 10.46 -2.73
C ASP A 228 -4.40 9.06 -3.13
N SER A 229 -4.34 8.07 -2.23
CA SER A 229 -4.88 6.72 -2.48
C SER A 229 -6.39 6.70 -2.79
N ALA A 230 -7.18 7.61 -2.21
CA ALA A 230 -8.59 7.78 -2.55
C ALA A 230 -8.81 8.21 -4.00
N HIS A 231 -7.96 9.08 -4.54
CA HIS A 231 -8.06 9.49 -5.95
C HIS A 231 -7.87 8.29 -6.89
N TYR A 232 -6.89 7.42 -6.63
CA TYR A 232 -6.70 6.25 -7.49
C TYR A 232 -7.82 5.23 -7.38
N LEU A 233 -8.38 5.08 -6.18
CA LEU A 233 -9.55 4.24 -5.97
C LEU A 233 -10.80 4.85 -6.65
N SER A 234 -10.96 6.17 -6.63
CA SER A 234 -12.00 6.92 -7.36
C SER A 234 -11.89 6.70 -8.87
N GLU A 235 -10.70 6.76 -9.46
CA GLU A 235 -10.51 6.47 -10.90
C GLU A 235 -10.92 5.06 -11.27
N TRP A 236 -10.66 4.07 -10.41
CA TRP A 236 -11.13 2.70 -10.62
C TRP A 236 -12.65 2.59 -10.45
N LEU A 237 -13.24 3.26 -9.44
CA LEU A 237 -14.69 3.27 -9.21
C LEU A 237 -15.47 3.88 -10.39
N LYS A 238 -14.94 4.93 -11.03
CA LYS A 238 -15.55 5.58 -12.21
C LYS A 238 -15.71 4.62 -13.40
N GLN A 239 -14.87 3.60 -13.49
CA GLN A 239 -14.92 2.61 -14.58
C GLN A 239 -15.98 1.52 -14.34
N GLN A 240 -16.56 1.47 -13.14
CA GLN A 240 -17.52 0.45 -12.75
C GLN A 240 -18.93 0.86 -13.17
N GLN A 241 -19.65 -0.08 -13.80
CA GLN A 241 -21.00 0.17 -14.31
C GLN A 241 -22.11 -0.13 -13.29
N ALA A 242 -21.83 -0.99 -12.31
CA ALA A 242 -22.77 -1.31 -11.24
C ALA A 242 -22.88 -0.13 -10.25
N PRO A 243 -23.98 -0.02 -9.48
CA PRO A 243 -24.01 0.79 -8.27
C PRO A 243 -22.87 0.40 -7.32
N ARG A 244 -22.35 1.34 -6.55
CA ARG A 244 -21.20 1.16 -5.67
C ARG A 244 -21.62 1.35 -4.22
N HIS A 245 -21.32 0.34 -3.41
CA HIS A 245 -21.50 0.32 -1.97
C HIS A 245 -20.15 0.32 -1.27
N LEU A 246 -19.83 1.42 -0.58
CA LEU A 246 -18.59 1.57 0.18
C LEU A 246 -18.83 1.21 1.65
N ILE A 247 -18.11 0.21 2.15
CA ILE A 247 -18.01 -0.12 3.57
C ILE A 247 -16.71 0.49 4.09
N LEU A 248 -16.82 1.48 4.98
CA LEU A 248 -15.71 2.33 5.36
C LEU A 248 -15.45 2.35 6.86
N GLY A 249 -14.17 2.28 7.21
CA GLY A 249 -13.64 2.61 8.52
C GLY A 249 -12.23 3.17 8.39
N MET A 250 -11.91 4.21 9.16
CA MET A 250 -10.66 4.97 9.04
C MET A 250 -10.00 5.22 10.38
N SER A 251 -8.70 5.54 10.35
CA SER A 251 -7.97 6.03 11.53
C SER A 251 -8.21 7.53 11.74
N ALA A 252 -8.18 7.96 13.01
CA ALA A 252 -8.43 9.36 13.38
C ALA A 252 -7.31 10.34 12.94
N ASP A 253 -6.11 9.85 12.66
CA ASP A 253 -4.94 10.65 12.24
C ASP A 253 -4.90 10.96 10.74
N LYS A 254 -5.89 10.48 9.97
CA LYS A 254 -5.96 10.68 8.51
C LYS A 254 -6.90 11.83 8.14
N ASP A 255 -6.74 12.36 6.92
CA ASP A 255 -7.69 13.34 6.37
C ASP A 255 -8.97 12.63 5.90
N ILE A 256 -9.84 12.35 6.88
CA ILE A 256 -11.11 11.65 6.65
C ILE A 256 -12.04 12.46 5.75
N SER A 257 -12.05 13.79 5.88
CA SER A 257 -13.01 14.64 5.17
C SER A 257 -12.71 14.67 3.67
N GLU A 258 -11.45 14.86 3.30
CA GLU A 258 -11.03 14.84 1.90
C GLU A 258 -11.14 13.43 1.31
N PHE A 259 -10.69 12.40 2.04
CA PHE A 259 -10.83 11.00 1.61
C PHE A 259 -12.29 10.63 1.30
N LEU A 260 -13.21 10.92 2.24
CA LEU A 260 -14.64 10.68 2.07
C LEU A 260 -15.21 11.44 0.88
N PHE A 261 -14.86 12.73 0.75
CA PHE A 261 -15.34 13.55 -0.35
C PHE A 261 -14.93 12.96 -1.70
N ILE A 262 -13.71 12.44 -1.85
CA ILE A 262 -13.24 11.85 -3.11
C ILE A 262 -14.06 10.61 -3.49
N LEU A 263 -14.28 9.68 -2.56
CA LEU A 263 -14.98 8.42 -2.86
C LEU A 263 -16.50 8.54 -2.90
N ALA A 264 -17.10 9.40 -2.06
CA ALA A 264 -18.55 9.54 -1.96
C ALA A 264 -19.19 10.06 -3.26
N GLN A 265 -18.44 10.79 -4.09
CA GLN A 265 -18.87 11.21 -5.44
C GLN A 265 -19.21 10.03 -6.36
N HIS A 266 -18.74 8.84 -6.01
CA HIS A 266 -18.88 7.63 -6.80
C HIS A 266 -19.58 6.53 -6.03
N CYS A 267 -20.30 6.79 -4.95
CA CYS A 267 -21.01 5.76 -4.20
C CYS A 267 -22.49 6.10 -4.09
N GLU A 268 -23.35 5.11 -4.29
CA GLU A 268 -24.80 5.20 -4.05
C GLU A 268 -25.14 4.87 -2.59
N LYS A 269 -24.32 4.02 -1.95
CA LYS A 269 -24.46 3.60 -0.57
C LYS A 269 -23.12 3.68 0.15
N ILE A 270 -23.12 4.18 1.38
CA ILE A 270 -21.96 4.13 2.28
C ILE A 270 -22.41 3.55 3.62
N THR A 271 -21.72 2.51 4.07
CA THR A 271 -21.87 1.95 5.41
C THR A 271 -20.62 2.22 6.24
N PHE A 272 -20.78 2.93 7.34
CA PHE A 272 -19.71 3.18 8.29
C PHE A 272 -19.61 2.05 9.32
N VAL A 273 -18.37 1.65 9.60
CA VAL A 273 -18.01 0.65 10.61
C VAL A 273 -16.85 1.15 11.44
N SER A 274 -16.80 0.77 12.71
CA SER A 274 -15.67 1.02 13.60
C SER A 274 -14.67 -0.15 13.50
N PRO A 275 -13.48 0.03 12.89
CA PRO A 275 -12.47 -1.02 12.85
C PRO A 275 -12.00 -1.48 14.24
N ARG A 276 -11.61 -2.74 14.37
CA ARG A 276 -11.10 -3.28 15.65
C ARG A 276 -9.64 -2.90 15.95
N TYR A 277 -9.34 -1.62 16.18
CA TYR A 277 -8.02 -1.18 16.69
C TYR A 277 -8.07 0.17 17.44
N PRO A 278 -7.10 0.47 18.33
CA PRO A 278 -7.18 1.61 19.26
C PRO A 278 -7.25 3.02 18.64
N ARG A 279 -6.77 3.20 17.41
CA ARG A 279 -6.66 4.52 16.74
C ARG A 279 -7.78 4.76 15.71
N CYS A 280 -8.81 3.93 15.71
CA CYS A 280 -9.91 4.07 14.77
C CYS A 280 -10.82 5.24 15.12
N THR A 281 -11.50 5.78 14.10
CA THR A 281 -12.63 6.69 14.27
C THR A 281 -13.91 5.86 14.39
N SER A 282 -14.82 6.24 15.30
CA SER A 282 -16.09 5.53 15.43
C SER A 282 -16.98 5.74 14.19
N ALA A 283 -17.83 4.76 13.90
CA ALA A 283 -18.77 4.83 12.78
C ALA A 283 -19.70 6.06 12.87
N GLU A 284 -20.13 6.43 14.07
CA GLU A 284 -20.93 7.64 14.33
C GLU A 284 -20.13 8.90 14.01
N SER A 285 -18.87 8.98 14.45
CA SER A 285 -18.01 10.12 14.12
C SER A 285 -17.74 10.23 12.61
N LEU A 286 -17.63 9.11 11.89
CA LEU A 286 -17.52 9.12 10.43
C LEU A 286 -18.81 9.66 9.78
N ALA A 287 -19.98 9.27 10.29
CA ALA A 287 -21.27 9.78 9.85
C ALA A 287 -21.40 11.29 10.12
N ASP A 288 -21.02 11.76 11.31
CA ASP A 288 -21.02 13.18 11.67
C ASP A 288 -20.08 13.98 10.75
N ILE A 289 -18.87 13.47 10.48
CA ILE A 289 -17.93 14.10 9.53
C ILE A 289 -18.55 14.18 8.13
N PHE A 290 -19.21 13.10 7.69
CA PHE A 290 -19.88 13.08 6.40
C PHE A 290 -20.97 14.15 6.34
N GLU A 291 -21.87 14.18 7.32
CA GLU A 291 -23.01 15.12 7.35
C GLU A 291 -22.55 16.58 7.45
N LEU A 292 -21.59 16.88 8.33
CA LEU A 292 -21.20 18.25 8.64
C LEU A 292 -20.20 18.84 7.63
N LYS A 293 -19.36 18.01 7.00
CA LYS A 293 -18.25 18.50 6.15
C LYS A 293 -18.36 18.06 4.70
N VAL A 294 -18.77 16.82 4.45
CA VAL A 294 -18.73 16.23 3.11
C VAL A 294 -20.02 16.48 2.34
N SER A 295 -21.17 16.24 2.96
CA SER A 295 -22.50 16.43 2.36
C SER A 295 -22.72 17.85 1.82
N PRO A 296 -22.42 18.95 2.56
CA PRO A 296 -22.57 20.31 2.04
C PRO A 296 -21.70 20.55 0.80
N THR A 297 -20.49 19.99 0.79
CA THR A 297 -19.55 20.11 -0.33
C THR A 297 -20.03 19.32 -1.55
N LEU A 298 -20.58 18.11 -1.35
CA LEU A 298 -21.19 17.31 -2.41
C LEU A 298 -22.41 18.00 -3.00
N ILE A 299 -23.31 18.53 -2.16
CA ILE A 299 -24.51 19.26 -2.61
C ILE A 299 -24.09 20.46 -3.45
N SER A 300 -23.11 21.23 -3.00
CA SER A 300 -22.62 22.42 -3.70
C SER A 300 -22.00 22.08 -5.07
N LYS A 301 -21.25 20.98 -5.17
CA LYS A 301 -20.53 20.61 -6.40
C LYS A 301 -21.33 19.77 -7.39
N LEU A 302 -22.18 18.86 -6.90
CA LEU A 302 -22.86 17.84 -7.69
C LEU A 302 -24.40 17.92 -7.58
N GLY A 303 -24.93 18.58 -6.55
CA GLY A 303 -26.36 18.67 -6.27
C GLY A 303 -26.86 17.59 -5.30
N ALA A 304 -27.96 17.87 -4.61
CA ALA A 304 -28.49 17.01 -3.54
C ALA A 304 -28.94 15.61 -4.01
N ALA A 305 -29.24 15.43 -5.29
CA ALA A 305 -29.63 14.14 -5.86
C ALA A 305 -28.46 13.13 -5.91
N TYR A 306 -27.22 13.58 -5.73
CA TYR A 306 -26.01 12.74 -5.74
C TYR A 306 -25.58 12.27 -4.35
N LEU A 307 -26.38 12.53 -3.30
CA LEU A 307 -26.00 12.09 -1.96
C LEU A 307 -26.15 10.57 -1.81
N PRO A 308 -25.11 9.85 -1.35
CA PRO A 308 -25.24 8.44 -0.99
C PRO A 308 -26.21 8.25 0.16
N SER A 309 -26.85 7.09 0.18
CA SER A 309 -27.53 6.61 1.39
C SER A 309 -26.50 6.19 2.43
N ILE A 310 -26.62 6.73 3.65
CA ILE A 310 -25.68 6.49 4.75
C ILE A 310 -26.27 5.48 5.73
N PHE A 311 -25.44 4.51 6.12
CA PHE A 311 -25.75 3.50 7.12
C PHE A 311 -24.62 3.39 8.14
N ILE A 312 -24.94 2.96 9.36
CA ILE A 312 -23.98 2.70 10.43
C ILE A 312 -24.23 1.27 10.89
N GLU A 313 -23.17 0.46 10.94
CA GLU A 313 -23.24 -0.92 11.41
C GLU A 313 -22.35 -1.14 12.62
N PRO A 314 -22.77 -1.98 13.59
CA PRO A 314 -22.06 -2.14 14.86
C PRO A 314 -20.70 -2.82 14.69
N ASN A 315 -20.51 -3.59 13.61
CA ASN A 315 -19.25 -4.26 13.28
C ASN A 315 -19.20 -4.63 11.81
N LEU A 316 -18.01 -5.00 11.35
CA LEU A 316 -17.76 -5.38 9.96
C LEU A 316 -18.55 -6.62 9.53
N SER A 317 -18.72 -7.62 10.39
CA SER A 317 -19.50 -8.82 10.05
C SER A 317 -20.94 -8.47 9.69
N GLN A 318 -21.58 -7.57 10.46
CA GLN A 318 -22.93 -7.10 10.16
C GLN A 318 -22.97 -6.31 8.84
N ALA A 319 -22.02 -5.39 8.63
CA ALA A 319 -21.93 -4.64 7.37
C ALA A 319 -21.73 -5.53 6.14
N LEU A 320 -20.96 -6.61 6.27
CA LEU A 320 -20.80 -7.59 5.20
C LEU A 320 -22.08 -8.40 4.99
N CYS A 321 -22.82 -8.76 6.03
CA CYS A 321 -24.13 -9.42 5.92
C CYS A 321 -25.17 -8.54 5.20
N ASP A 322 -25.25 -7.26 5.57
CA ASP A 322 -26.25 -6.30 5.07
C ASP A 322 -25.81 -5.56 3.80
N ARG A 323 -24.75 -6.06 3.16
CA ARG A 323 -24.19 -5.50 1.94
C ARG A 323 -25.21 -5.57 0.79
N ASP A 324 -25.15 -4.60 -0.11
CA ASP A 324 -26.02 -4.58 -1.27
C ASP A 324 -25.51 -5.59 -2.32
N LEU A 325 -26.22 -6.72 -2.44
CA LEU A 325 -25.86 -7.80 -3.38
C LEU A 325 -26.06 -7.41 -4.85
N SER A 326 -26.77 -6.31 -5.14
CA SER A 326 -26.92 -5.77 -6.50
C SER A 326 -25.83 -4.75 -6.86
N ALA A 327 -25.05 -4.31 -5.88
CA ALA A 327 -23.98 -3.35 -6.03
C ALA A 327 -22.60 -4.03 -6.05
N LEU A 328 -21.62 -3.29 -6.56
CA LEU A 328 -20.21 -3.52 -6.28
C LEU A 328 -19.94 -3.13 -4.83
N ASN A 329 -19.55 -4.11 -4.01
CA ASN A 329 -19.22 -3.89 -2.60
C ASN A 329 -17.71 -3.70 -2.44
N LEU A 330 -17.30 -2.61 -1.79
CA LEU A 330 -15.91 -2.25 -1.56
C LEU A 330 -15.67 -1.98 -0.07
N VAL A 331 -14.72 -2.68 0.55
CA VAL A 331 -14.22 -2.39 1.90
C VAL A 331 -12.93 -1.59 1.79
N SER A 332 -12.87 -0.40 2.41
CA SER A 332 -11.68 0.45 2.36
C SER A 332 -11.54 1.39 3.57
N GLY A 333 -10.54 2.28 3.55
CA GLY A 333 -10.29 3.32 4.55
C GLY A 333 -9.19 2.99 5.56
N SER A 334 -8.85 1.71 5.73
CA SER A 334 -7.82 1.28 6.68
C SER A 334 -7.29 -0.12 6.38
N CYS A 335 -5.97 -0.31 6.48
CA CYS A 335 -5.35 -1.63 6.39
C CYS A 335 -5.87 -2.60 7.47
N PHE A 336 -6.28 -2.09 8.63
CA PHE A 336 -6.83 -2.94 9.70
C PHE A 336 -8.23 -3.43 9.36
N LEU A 337 -9.10 -2.57 8.84
CA LEU A 337 -10.44 -2.96 8.41
C LEU A 337 -10.39 -3.96 7.26
N VAL A 338 -9.54 -3.69 6.27
CA VAL A 338 -9.34 -4.60 5.14
C VAL A 338 -8.77 -5.93 5.60
N GLY A 339 -7.81 -5.91 6.54
CA GLY A 339 -7.29 -7.13 7.16
C GLY A 339 -8.37 -7.93 7.90
N GLU A 340 -9.30 -7.26 8.58
CA GLU A 340 -10.43 -7.89 9.28
C GLU A 340 -11.41 -8.52 8.26
N ALA A 341 -11.81 -7.77 7.23
CA ALA A 341 -12.66 -8.28 6.15
C ALA A 341 -12.02 -9.50 5.49
N ARG A 342 -10.75 -9.39 5.14
CA ARG A 342 -10.00 -10.46 4.48
C ARG A 342 -9.94 -11.72 5.34
N SER A 343 -9.69 -11.58 6.64
CA SER A 343 -9.71 -12.72 7.58
C SER A 343 -11.09 -13.38 7.64
N LEU A 344 -12.17 -12.59 7.74
CA LEU A 344 -13.55 -13.12 7.75
C LEU A 344 -13.89 -13.88 6.46
N LEU A 345 -13.52 -13.33 5.30
CA LEU A 345 -13.83 -13.91 3.98
C LEU A 345 -12.95 -15.11 3.61
N LEU A 346 -11.80 -15.30 4.25
CA LEU A 346 -10.91 -16.44 4.02
C LEU A 346 -10.98 -17.49 5.13
N GLY A 347 -11.81 -17.27 6.16
CA GLY A 347 -11.85 -18.14 7.34
C GLY A 347 -10.53 -18.17 8.11
N LEU A 348 -9.78 -17.07 8.10
CA LEU A 348 -8.51 -16.93 8.82
C LEU A 348 -8.75 -16.26 10.18
N ASP A 349 -7.94 -16.63 11.18
CA ASP A 349 -7.96 -15.92 12.45
C ASP A 349 -7.58 -14.44 12.26
N PHE A 350 -8.41 -13.54 12.81
CA PHE A 350 -8.06 -12.15 12.96
C PHE A 350 -7.66 -11.92 14.43
N PRO A 351 -6.39 -11.62 14.72
CA PRO A 351 -5.96 -11.44 16.11
C PRO A 351 -6.71 -10.28 16.73
N GLU A 352 -7.31 -10.49 17.91
CA GLU A 352 -7.78 -9.40 18.74
C GLU A 352 -6.57 -8.53 19.07
N LEU A 353 -6.47 -7.36 18.45
CA LEU A 353 -5.58 -6.32 18.93
C LEU A 353 -6.10 -5.97 20.31
N ALA A 354 -5.40 -6.42 21.35
CA ALA A 354 -5.71 -6.06 22.72
C ALA A 354 -5.92 -4.53 22.74
N LEU A 355 -7.16 -4.12 23.02
CA LEU A 355 -7.51 -2.73 23.25
C LEU A 355 -6.81 -2.33 24.55
N SER A 356 -5.50 -2.08 24.49
CA SER A 356 -4.73 -1.71 25.67
C SER A 356 -5.08 -0.26 25.99
N THR A 357 -6.14 -0.09 26.78
CA THR A 357 -6.46 1.11 27.51
C THR A 357 -5.46 1.29 28.66
N SER A 358 -4.18 1.56 28.35
CA SER A 358 -3.23 2.19 29.28
C SER A 358 -1.82 2.22 28.66
N ALA A 359 -1.45 3.33 28.04
CA ALA A 359 -0.10 3.85 28.16
C ALA A 359 -0.20 5.04 29.12
N ARG A 360 0.22 4.83 30.36
CA ARG A 360 0.65 5.91 31.27
C ARG A 360 2.15 5.98 31.21
#